data_AF-A0AAV9P9P3-F1
#
_entry.id   AF-A0AAV9P9P3-F1
#
_cell.length_a   1.000
_cell.length_b   1.000
_cell.length_c   1.000
_cell.angle_alpha   90.00
_cell.angle_beta   90.00
_cell.angle_gamma   90.00
#
_symmetry.space_group_name_H-M   'P 1'
#
loop_
_entity.id
_entity.type
_entity.pdbx_description
1 polymer ?
#
loop_
_entity_poly.entity_id
_entity_poly.type
_entity_poly.pdbx_seq_one_letter_code
_entity_poly.pdbx_strand_id
1 'polypeptide(L)'
;MLHPAVGKPSMTFHDDPGPIDGFLGIISIFESIPGALYNWLCTPHMEMPQDAISVPICFWSLSDESLFPVGANETQLVNNSVTQQWLRSYLWHIALNFQLPDTVFMADSLPLEAPLSAAQSVMATIASVSQRSMEVHGIGMERKLFDLGTYILDYAAARPNLLNRHVAVCSSAKSMLWGLLLSLSKLRGAQSFLLPDLLGRAKDFLTLDRSVSRALTSSPEENVRDEPG
;
A
#
# COMPACT_ATOMS: atom_id res chain seq x y z
N MET A 1 -13.84 14.77 1.16
CA MET A 1 -15.16 14.68 0.47
C MET A 1 -15.43 15.98 -0.27
N LEU A 2 -16.04 15.91 -1.45
CA LEU A 2 -16.63 17.12 -2.04
C LEU A 2 -17.57 17.73 -1.00
N HIS A 3 -17.40 19.02 -0.71
CA HIS A 3 -18.31 19.71 0.18
C HIS A 3 -19.74 19.50 -0.35
N PRO A 4 -20.76 19.27 0.49
CA PRO A 4 -22.15 19.05 0.04
C PRO A 4 -22.75 20.19 -0.82
N ALA A 5 -22.00 21.29 -1.00
CA ALA A 5 -22.35 22.40 -1.87
C ALA A 5 -21.92 22.21 -3.34
N VAL A 6 -21.10 21.21 -3.66
CA VAL A 6 -20.66 20.92 -5.04
C VAL A 6 -21.33 19.63 -5.50
N GLY A 7 -22.28 19.74 -6.43
CA GLY A 7 -22.93 18.59 -7.04
C GLY A 7 -21.95 17.74 -7.84
N LYS A 8 -22.20 16.42 -7.90
CA LYS A 8 -21.46 15.53 -8.80
C LYS A 8 -21.70 15.96 -10.26
N PRO A 9 -20.68 15.83 -11.13
CA PRO A 9 -20.90 16.09 -12.55
C PRO A 9 -21.95 15.14 -13.10
N SER A 10 -22.87 15.69 -13.90
CA SER A 10 -23.91 14.96 -14.61
C SER A 10 -23.62 15.01 -16.11
N MET A 11 -23.85 13.92 -16.83
CA MET A 11 -23.76 13.93 -18.30
C MET A 11 -24.76 14.93 -18.88
N THR A 12 -24.30 15.75 -19.82
CA THR A 12 -25.20 16.44 -20.75
C THR A 12 -25.41 15.58 -21.99
N PHE A 13 -26.46 15.87 -22.77
CA PHE A 13 -26.86 15.05 -23.93
C PHE A 13 -25.79 14.87 -25.02
N HIS A 14 -24.68 15.61 -24.96
CA HIS A 14 -23.61 15.60 -25.96
C HIS A 14 -22.26 15.06 -25.45
N ASP A 15 -22.17 14.67 -24.17
CA ASP A 15 -20.91 14.25 -23.57
C ASP A 15 -20.62 12.76 -23.84
N ASP A 16 -19.35 12.44 -24.10
CA ASP A 16 -18.84 11.07 -24.02
C ASP A 16 -19.00 10.58 -22.56
N PRO A 17 -19.67 9.45 -22.30
CA PRO A 17 -19.87 8.95 -20.94
C PRO A 17 -18.55 8.61 -20.24
N GLY A 18 -17.53 8.18 -20.99
CA GLY A 18 -16.27 7.67 -20.43
C GLY A 18 -15.59 8.64 -19.45
N PRO A 19 -15.23 9.87 -19.87
CA PRO A 19 -14.67 10.92 -19.01
C PRO A 19 -15.40 11.12 -17.67
N ILE A 20 -16.74 11.20 -17.72
CA ILE A 20 -17.58 11.45 -16.55
C ILE A 20 -17.61 10.21 -15.65
N ASP A 21 -17.80 9.03 -16.22
CA ASP A 21 -17.84 7.76 -15.50
C ASP A 21 -16.54 7.52 -14.73
N GLY A 22 -15.39 7.69 -15.38
CA GLY A 22 -14.08 7.57 -14.72
C GLY A 22 -13.92 8.52 -13.53
N PHE A 23 -14.39 9.75 -13.66
CA PHE A 23 -14.35 10.75 -12.59
C PHE A 23 -15.34 10.46 -11.46
N LEU A 24 -16.53 9.92 -11.79
CA LEU A 24 -17.47 9.44 -10.77
C LEU A 24 -16.88 8.27 -9.98
N GLY A 25 -16.14 7.36 -10.62
CA GLY A 25 -15.44 6.28 -9.93
C GLY A 25 -14.44 6.77 -8.89
N ILE A 26 -13.60 7.77 -9.23
CA ILE A 26 -12.65 8.31 -8.25
C ILE A 26 -13.36 9.04 -7.11
N ILE A 27 -14.49 9.72 -7.39
CA ILE A 27 -15.32 10.32 -6.35
C ILE A 27 -15.85 9.24 -5.39
N SER A 28 -16.41 8.16 -5.90
CA SER A 28 -16.97 7.06 -5.10
C SER A 28 -15.92 6.43 -4.16
N ILE A 29 -14.68 6.30 -4.61
CA ILE A 29 -13.55 5.84 -3.79
C ILE A 29 -13.33 6.77 -2.59
N PHE A 30 -13.28 8.09 -2.82
CA PHE A 30 -13.07 9.05 -1.73
C PHE A 30 -14.31 9.27 -0.85
N GLU A 31 -15.52 9.03 -1.37
CA GLU A 31 -16.77 9.07 -0.60
C GLU A 31 -16.91 7.87 0.35
N SER A 32 -16.15 6.80 0.13
CA SER A 32 -16.03 5.69 1.09
C SER A 32 -15.34 6.11 2.40
N ILE A 33 -14.76 7.32 2.46
CA ILE A 33 -14.11 7.88 3.64
C ILE A 33 -14.99 8.99 4.26
N PRO A 34 -15.50 8.81 5.48
CA PRO A 34 -16.28 9.83 6.18
C PRO A 34 -15.56 11.18 6.23
N GLY A 35 -16.31 12.28 6.10
CA GLY A 35 -15.74 13.63 6.09
C GLY A 35 -14.91 13.96 7.33
N ALA A 36 -15.34 13.48 8.51
CA ALA A 36 -14.59 13.64 9.76
C ALA A 36 -13.23 12.91 9.71
N LEU A 37 -13.22 11.66 9.24
CA LEU A 37 -11.99 10.89 9.05
C LEU A 37 -11.08 11.57 8.01
N TYR A 38 -11.63 12.00 6.87
CA TYR A 38 -10.87 12.72 5.84
C TYR A 38 -10.21 14.00 6.39
N ASN A 39 -10.96 14.82 7.13
CA ASN A 39 -10.44 16.06 7.71
C ASN A 39 -9.32 15.79 8.72
N TRP A 40 -9.44 14.74 9.51
CA TRP A 40 -8.39 14.29 10.41
C TRP A 40 -7.13 13.85 9.66
N LEU A 41 -7.28 13.04 8.60
CA LEU A 41 -6.16 12.60 7.76
C LEU A 41 -5.39 13.77 7.12
N CYS A 42 -6.09 14.87 6.82
CA CYS A 42 -5.47 16.08 6.27
C CYS A 42 -4.87 17.03 7.32
N THR A 43 -5.16 16.84 8.61
CA THR A 43 -4.82 17.81 9.67
C THR A 43 -3.97 17.16 10.77
N PRO A 44 -2.62 17.25 10.70
CA PRO A 44 -1.69 16.47 11.53
C PRO A 44 -1.64 16.84 13.02
N HIS A 45 -2.44 17.79 13.48
CA HIS A 45 -2.47 18.25 14.88
C HIS A 45 -3.82 18.00 15.59
N MET A 46 -4.76 17.33 14.92
CA MET A 46 -6.05 17.00 15.51
C MET A 46 -5.92 15.76 16.39
N GLU A 47 -6.53 15.79 17.59
CA GLU A 47 -6.73 14.60 18.41
C GLU A 47 -7.43 13.52 17.58
N MET A 48 -7.02 12.26 17.78
CA MET A 48 -7.59 11.13 17.06
C MET A 48 -9.12 11.11 17.26
N PRO A 49 -9.93 11.13 16.18
CA PRO A 49 -11.37 11.12 16.30
C PRO A 49 -11.83 9.86 17.04
N GLN A 50 -12.91 9.95 17.82
CA GLN A 50 -13.60 8.75 18.33
C GLN A 50 -13.99 7.80 17.18
N ASP A 51 -14.19 8.37 15.98
CA ASP A 51 -14.51 7.66 14.75
C ASP A 51 -13.29 6.98 14.08
N ALA A 52 -12.08 7.00 14.65
CA ALA A 52 -10.96 6.20 14.14
C ALA A 52 -11.28 4.68 14.13
N ILE A 53 -12.28 4.26 14.90
CA ILE A 53 -12.90 2.93 14.85
C ILE A 53 -13.50 2.61 13.46
N SER A 54 -13.81 3.62 12.64
CA SER A 54 -14.34 3.43 11.28
C SER A 54 -13.27 3.01 10.27
N VAL A 55 -11.98 3.03 10.60
CA VAL A 55 -10.89 2.69 9.67
C VAL A 55 -11.06 1.28 9.07
N PRO A 56 -11.29 0.21 9.87
CA PRO A 56 -11.68 -1.11 9.35
C PRO A 56 -12.87 -1.08 8.39
N ILE A 57 -13.94 -0.36 8.76
CA ILE A 57 -15.16 -0.28 7.95
C ILE A 57 -14.85 0.34 6.58
N CYS A 58 -14.16 1.49 6.57
CA CYS A 58 -13.73 2.17 5.36
C CYS A 58 -12.82 1.28 4.50
N PHE A 59 -11.89 0.55 5.12
CA PHE A 59 -11.00 -0.37 4.42
C PHE A 59 -11.77 -1.44 3.64
N TRP A 60 -12.80 -2.02 4.26
CA TRP A 60 -13.63 -3.03 3.61
C TRP A 60 -14.58 -2.45 2.58
N SER A 61 -15.18 -1.29 2.83
CA SER A 61 -16.01 -0.59 1.83
C SER A 61 -15.24 -0.30 0.54
N LEU A 62 -13.95 0.01 0.63
CA LEU A 62 -13.09 0.19 -0.53
C LEU A 62 -12.82 -1.09 -1.34
N SER A 63 -13.25 -2.26 -0.87
CA SER A 63 -13.14 -3.52 -1.62
C SER A 63 -14.33 -3.78 -2.54
N ASP A 64 -15.32 -2.89 -2.54
CA ASP A 64 -16.52 -3.01 -3.37
C ASP A 64 -16.19 -2.77 -4.86
N GLU A 65 -16.43 -3.78 -5.68
CA GLU A 65 -16.21 -3.73 -7.14
C GLU A 65 -17.16 -2.76 -7.85
N SER A 66 -18.31 -2.42 -7.24
CA SER A 66 -19.27 -1.45 -7.78
C SER A 66 -18.74 -0.01 -7.78
N LEU A 67 -17.62 0.25 -7.09
CA LEU A 67 -16.90 1.52 -7.14
C LEU A 67 -16.27 1.77 -8.51
N PHE A 68 -16.16 0.74 -9.36
CA PHE A 68 -15.59 0.86 -10.69
C PHE A 68 -16.65 1.13 -11.76
N PRO A 69 -16.54 2.27 -12.47
CA PRO A 69 -17.44 2.60 -13.57
C PRO A 69 -17.32 1.63 -14.75
N VAL A 70 -18.45 1.08 -15.22
CA VAL A 70 -18.52 0.15 -16.37
C VAL A 70 -18.08 0.81 -17.69
N GLY A 71 -18.32 2.13 -17.85
CA GLY A 71 -17.98 2.88 -19.05
C GLY A 71 -16.57 3.47 -19.10
N ALA A 72 -15.75 3.28 -18.07
CA ALA A 72 -14.43 3.89 -17.99
C ALA A 72 -13.41 3.22 -18.92
N ASN A 73 -12.56 4.04 -19.54
CA ASN A 73 -11.45 3.56 -20.35
C ASN A 73 -10.26 3.08 -19.48
N GLU A 74 -9.27 2.44 -20.11
CA GLU A 74 -8.09 1.89 -19.44
C GLU A 74 -7.39 2.92 -18.54
N THR A 75 -7.19 4.14 -19.04
CA THR A 75 -6.56 5.24 -18.28
C THR A 75 -7.29 5.53 -16.97
N GLN A 76 -8.62 5.55 -17.00
CA GLN A 76 -9.43 5.84 -15.83
C GLN A 76 -9.49 4.66 -14.85
N LEU A 77 -9.68 3.45 -15.39
CA LEU A 77 -9.71 2.22 -14.58
C LEU A 77 -8.39 2.04 -13.82
N VAL A 78 -7.25 2.30 -14.46
CA VAL A 78 -5.93 2.26 -13.82
C VAL A 78 -5.83 3.24 -12.66
N ASN A 79 -6.21 4.51 -12.87
CA ASN A 79 -6.16 5.50 -11.79
C ASN A 79 -7.08 5.12 -10.63
N ASN A 80 -8.28 4.64 -10.92
CA ASN A 80 -9.24 4.24 -9.90
C ASN A 80 -8.71 3.03 -9.12
N SER A 81 -8.22 1.99 -9.80
CA SER A 81 -7.69 0.78 -9.16
C SER A 81 -6.46 1.09 -8.31
N VAL A 82 -5.50 1.85 -8.83
CA VAL A 82 -4.31 2.22 -8.06
C VAL A 82 -4.68 3.12 -6.88
N THR A 83 -5.62 4.06 -7.05
CA THR A 83 -6.08 4.91 -5.94
C THR A 83 -6.79 4.11 -4.86
N GLN A 84 -7.66 3.16 -5.24
CA GLN A 84 -8.34 2.29 -4.29
C GLN A 84 -7.33 1.49 -3.46
N GLN A 85 -6.36 0.82 -4.11
CA GLN A 85 -5.35 0.01 -3.40
C GLN A 85 -4.39 0.86 -2.55
N TRP A 86 -4.01 2.04 -3.05
CA TRP A 86 -3.25 3.02 -2.27
C TRP A 86 -4.01 3.47 -1.03
N LEU A 87 -5.29 3.80 -1.15
CA LEU A 87 -6.10 4.30 -0.04
C LEU A 87 -6.34 3.20 1.01
N ARG A 88 -6.58 1.95 0.59
CA ARG A 88 -6.65 0.79 1.50
C ARG A 88 -5.34 0.61 2.29
N SER A 89 -4.20 0.74 1.63
CA SER A 89 -2.89 0.65 2.30
C SER A 89 -2.62 1.85 3.20
N TYR A 90 -3.10 3.04 2.83
CA TYR A 90 -3.01 4.23 3.65
C TYR A 90 -3.82 4.08 4.94
N LEU A 91 -5.05 3.55 4.86
CA LEU A 91 -5.87 3.22 6.03
C LEU A 91 -5.20 2.20 6.96
N TRP A 92 -4.47 1.23 6.40
CA TRP A 92 -3.63 0.34 7.19
C TRP A 92 -2.46 1.07 7.87
N HIS A 93 -1.76 1.93 7.12
CA HIS A 93 -0.59 2.66 7.60
C HIS A 93 -0.94 3.64 8.73
N ILE A 94 -2.06 4.35 8.64
CA ILE A 94 -2.54 5.21 9.73
C ILE A 94 -2.90 4.38 10.96
N ALA A 95 -3.52 3.20 10.79
CA ALA A 95 -3.88 2.37 11.93
C ALA A 95 -2.64 1.98 12.73
N LEU A 96 -1.54 1.72 12.01
CA LEU A 96 -0.26 1.35 12.60
C LEU A 96 0.39 2.56 13.29
N ASN A 97 0.51 3.68 12.57
CA ASN A 97 1.23 4.86 13.07
C ASN A 97 0.53 5.55 14.24
N PHE A 98 -0.80 5.57 14.24
CA PHE A 98 -1.60 6.10 15.34
C PHE A 98 -1.88 5.08 16.45
N GLN A 99 -1.31 3.87 16.36
CA GLN A 99 -1.43 2.82 17.37
C GLN A 99 -2.89 2.56 17.75
N LEU A 100 -3.74 2.38 16.71
CA LEU A 100 -5.11 1.98 16.95
C LEU A 100 -5.15 0.64 17.72
N PRO A 101 -6.20 0.38 18.51
CA PRO A 101 -6.27 -0.80 19.35
C PRO A 101 -6.00 -2.10 18.56
N ASP A 102 -5.33 -3.08 19.16
CA ASP A 102 -4.99 -4.35 18.50
C ASP A 102 -6.21 -5.07 17.89
N THR A 103 -7.40 -4.84 18.44
CA THR A 103 -8.68 -5.34 17.89
C THR A 103 -8.92 -4.89 16.45
N VAL A 104 -8.39 -3.74 16.04
CA VAL A 104 -8.42 -3.23 14.67
C VAL A 104 -7.64 -4.14 13.72
N PHE A 105 -6.53 -4.75 14.17
CA PHE A 105 -5.67 -5.60 13.34
C PHE A 105 -6.03 -7.10 13.40
N MET A 106 -7.19 -7.45 13.96
CA MET A 106 -7.71 -8.80 13.86
C MET A 106 -7.97 -9.16 12.39
N ALA A 107 -7.83 -10.44 12.03
CA ALA A 107 -7.87 -10.92 10.64
C ALA A 107 -9.09 -10.44 9.85
N ASP A 108 -10.24 -10.30 10.51
CA ASP A 108 -11.51 -9.85 9.92
C ASP A 108 -11.70 -8.32 9.95
N SER A 109 -10.90 -7.58 10.72
CA SER A 109 -11.02 -6.13 10.89
C SER A 109 -10.09 -5.36 9.95
N LEU A 110 -8.78 -5.60 10.00
CA LEU A 110 -7.81 -4.97 9.11
C LEU A 110 -6.66 -5.95 8.88
N PRO A 111 -6.59 -6.61 7.70
CA PRO A 111 -5.61 -7.64 7.45
C PRO A 111 -4.19 -7.13 7.61
N LEU A 112 -3.34 -7.86 8.35
CA LEU A 112 -1.97 -7.44 8.61
C LEU A 112 -1.15 -7.34 7.31
N GLU A 113 -1.37 -8.25 6.35
CA GLU A 113 -0.75 -8.29 5.02
C GLU A 113 -1.32 -7.27 4.02
N ALA A 114 -2.26 -6.40 4.41
CA ALA A 114 -2.95 -5.50 3.47
C ALA A 114 -2.02 -4.69 2.54
N PRO A 115 -0.88 -4.12 3.01
CA PRO A 115 0.04 -3.40 2.11
C PRO A 115 0.65 -4.30 1.03
N LEU A 116 0.94 -5.56 1.34
CA LEU A 116 1.48 -6.52 0.37
C LEU A 116 0.43 -6.91 -0.67
N SER A 117 -0.78 -7.22 -0.22
CA SER A 117 -1.89 -7.56 -1.13
C SER A 117 -2.21 -6.40 -2.06
N ALA A 118 -2.26 -5.17 -1.55
CA ALA A 118 -2.48 -3.98 -2.35
C ALA A 118 -1.36 -3.73 -3.36
N ALA A 119 -0.09 -3.84 -2.94
CA ALA A 119 1.05 -3.72 -3.84
C ALA A 119 1.03 -4.80 -4.94
N GLN A 120 0.65 -6.03 -4.61
CA GLN A 120 0.49 -7.10 -5.58
C GLN A 120 -0.59 -6.78 -6.62
N SER A 121 -1.76 -6.31 -6.19
CA SER A 121 -2.85 -5.87 -7.09
C SER A 121 -2.41 -4.71 -7.98
N VAL A 122 -1.65 -3.75 -7.44
CA VAL A 122 -1.10 -2.63 -8.22
C VAL A 122 -0.07 -3.12 -9.24
N MET A 123 0.82 -4.03 -8.87
CA MET A 123 1.80 -4.60 -9.79
C MET A 123 1.13 -5.40 -10.92
N ALA A 124 0.07 -6.16 -10.60
CA ALA A 124 -0.74 -6.85 -11.61
C ALA A 124 -1.40 -5.85 -12.57
N THR A 125 -1.95 -4.76 -12.03
CA THR A 125 -2.54 -3.67 -12.84
C THR A 125 -1.49 -3.03 -13.76
N ILE A 126 -0.31 -2.69 -13.23
CA ILE A 126 0.79 -2.10 -14.02
C ILE A 126 1.22 -3.04 -15.15
N ALA A 127 1.26 -4.35 -14.89
CA ALA A 127 1.64 -5.34 -15.88
C ALA A 127 0.60 -5.56 -16.98
N SER A 128 -0.68 -5.21 -16.73
CA SER A 128 -1.79 -5.50 -17.65
C SER A 128 -2.23 -4.31 -18.50
N VAL A 129 -1.63 -3.13 -18.34
CA VAL A 129 -2.11 -1.89 -18.98
C VAL A 129 -1.02 -1.18 -19.78
N SER A 130 -1.43 -0.31 -20.71
CA SER A 130 -0.46 0.47 -21.48
C SER A 130 0.33 1.43 -20.58
N GLN A 131 1.62 1.61 -20.92
CA GLN A 131 2.48 2.59 -20.27
C GLN A 131 1.86 4.00 -20.30
N ARG A 132 1.21 4.36 -21.42
CA ARG A 132 0.53 5.64 -21.57
C ARG A 132 -0.57 5.85 -20.52
N SER A 133 -1.38 4.83 -20.24
CA SER A 133 -2.46 4.91 -19.24
C SER A 133 -1.96 5.12 -17.81
N MET A 134 -0.72 4.72 -17.51
CA MET A 134 -0.08 5.03 -16.23
C MET A 134 0.46 6.46 -16.19
N GLU A 135 1.06 6.93 -17.28
CA GLU A 135 1.84 8.17 -17.34
C GLU A 135 0.99 9.45 -17.35
N VAL A 136 -0.22 9.39 -17.92
CA VAL A 136 -1.14 10.54 -18.01
C VAL A 136 -1.57 11.11 -16.66
N HIS A 137 -1.49 10.32 -15.60
CA HIS A 137 -1.80 10.74 -14.22
C HIS A 137 -0.65 11.48 -13.53
N GLY A 138 0.53 11.49 -14.16
CA GLY A 138 1.69 12.27 -13.75
C GLY A 138 2.15 11.96 -12.32
N ILE A 139 2.49 13.02 -11.60
CA ILE A 139 3.06 12.93 -10.25
C ILE A 139 2.12 12.27 -9.23
N GLY A 140 0.80 12.34 -9.46
CA GLY A 140 -0.18 11.71 -8.58
C GLY A 140 -0.08 10.19 -8.61
N MET A 141 0.38 9.59 -9.70
CA MET A 141 0.65 8.15 -9.79
C MET A 141 1.97 7.80 -9.12
N GLU A 142 3.05 8.54 -9.42
CA GLU A 142 4.36 8.35 -8.80
C GLU A 142 4.28 8.40 -7.27
N ARG A 143 3.53 9.37 -6.73
CA ARG A 143 3.36 9.50 -5.28
C ARG A 143 2.68 8.28 -4.66
N LYS A 144 1.65 7.73 -5.31
CA LYS A 144 0.96 6.53 -4.82
C LYS A 144 1.88 5.32 -4.80
N LEU A 145 2.70 5.13 -5.84
CA LEU A 145 3.67 4.04 -5.89
C LEU A 145 4.77 4.20 -4.82
N PHE A 146 5.23 5.43 -4.60
CA PHE A 146 6.18 5.75 -3.53
C PHE A 146 5.61 5.44 -2.14
N ASP A 147 4.37 5.88 -1.88
CA ASP A 147 3.69 5.65 -0.61
C ASP A 147 3.48 4.15 -0.36
N LEU A 148 3.03 3.40 -1.37
CA LEU A 148 2.92 1.93 -1.28
C LEU A 148 4.25 1.28 -0.92
N GLY A 149 5.35 1.75 -1.50
CA GLY A 149 6.69 1.26 -1.15
C GLY A 149 7.05 1.54 0.31
N THR A 150 6.68 2.72 0.80
CA THR A 150 6.86 3.10 2.22
C THR A 150 6.01 2.22 3.13
N TYR A 151 4.75 1.95 2.79
CA TYR A 151 3.87 1.10 3.59
C TYR A 151 4.36 -0.36 3.67
N ILE A 152 5.01 -0.87 2.61
CA ILE A 152 5.69 -2.18 2.65
C ILE A 152 6.85 -2.17 3.66
N LEU A 153 7.62 -1.08 3.71
CA LEU A 153 8.73 -0.94 4.66
C LEU A 153 8.23 -0.86 6.10
N ASP A 154 7.16 -0.09 6.35
CA ASP A 154 6.52 -0.01 7.67
C ASP A 154 5.98 -1.37 8.11
N TYR A 155 5.34 -2.09 7.18
CA TYR A 155 4.90 -3.46 7.39
C TYR A 155 6.06 -4.41 7.75
N ALA A 156 7.18 -4.30 7.04
CA ALA A 156 8.36 -5.12 7.32
C ALA A 156 8.99 -4.79 8.68
N ALA A 157 8.96 -3.51 9.09
CA ALA A 157 9.48 -3.06 10.38
C ALA A 157 8.57 -3.46 11.56
N ALA A 158 7.25 -3.43 11.36
CA ALA A 158 6.26 -3.72 12.40
C ALA A 158 6.16 -5.21 12.79
N ARG A 159 6.78 -6.13 12.04
CA ARG A 159 6.76 -7.57 12.37
C ARG A 159 8.02 -8.02 13.11
N PRO A 160 7.95 -8.30 14.42
CA PRO A 160 9.03 -8.95 15.14
C PRO A 160 9.06 -10.46 14.83
N ASN A 161 10.13 -10.88 14.15
CA ASN A 161 10.79 -12.20 14.21
C ASN A 161 10.00 -13.41 14.74
N LEU A 162 9.11 -14.05 13.97
CA LEU A 162 8.67 -15.43 14.30
C LEU A 162 8.33 -16.28 13.04
N LEU A 163 9.05 -17.40 12.87
CA LEU A 163 8.81 -18.59 12.02
C LEU A 163 8.82 -18.46 10.48
N ASN A 164 8.93 -19.61 9.78
CA ASN A 164 9.04 -19.79 8.31
C ASN A 164 8.04 -18.98 7.45
N ARG A 165 6.85 -18.66 7.97
CA ARG A 165 5.88 -17.76 7.31
C ARG A 165 6.51 -16.38 7.02
N HIS A 166 7.41 -15.92 7.88
CA HIS A 166 8.14 -14.67 7.76
C HIS A 166 9.11 -14.64 6.56
N VAL A 167 9.69 -15.78 6.18
CA VAL A 167 10.62 -15.83 5.03
C VAL A 167 9.86 -15.62 3.73
N ALA A 168 8.73 -16.32 3.53
CA ALA A 168 7.87 -16.14 2.36
C ALA A 168 7.30 -14.70 2.28
N VAL A 169 6.89 -14.15 3.42
CA VAL A 169 6.42 -12.77 3.54
C VAL A 169 7.52 -11.76 3.20
N CYS A 170 8.74 -11.92 3.73
CA CYS A 170 9.86 -11.05 3.40
C CYS A 170 10.23 -11.12 1.92
N SER A 171 10.27 -12.33 1.34
CA SER A 171 10.54 -12.49 -0.09
C SER A 171 9.47 -11.82 -0.95
N SER A 172 8.19 -11.95 -0.58
CA SER A 172 7.08 -11.25 -1.25
C SER A 172 7.22 -9.72 -1.11
N ALA A 173 7.49 -9.23 0.10
CA ALA A 173 7.71 -7.81 0.37
C ALA A 173 8.88 -7.22 -0.44
N LYS A 174 10.03 -7.91 -0.47
CA LYS A 174 11.18 -7.51 -1.29
C LYS A 174 10.81 -7.49 -2.79
N SER A 175 10.09 -8.50 -3.27
CA SER A 175 9.65 -8.59 -4.67
C SER A 175 8.72 -7.44 -5.04
N MET A 176 7.71 -7.14 -4.21
CA MET A 176 6.78 -6.04 -4.43
C MET A 176 7.49 -4.68 -4.37
N LEU A 177 8.37 -4.48 -3.40
CA LEU A 177 9.17 -3.27 -3.28
C LEU A 177 10.08 -3.07 -4.50
N TRP A 178 10.69 -4.15 -5.02
CA TRP A 178 11.45 -4.07 -6.25
C TRP A 178 10.60 -3.69 -7.46
N GLY A 179 9.42 -4.26 -7.57
CA GLY A 179 8.45 -3.90 -8.61
C GLY A 179 8.12 -2.40 -8.59
N LEU A 180 7.85 -1.84 -7.40
CA LEU A 180 7.55 -0.42 -7.24
C LEU A 180 8.74 0.48 -7.57
N LEU A 181 9.94 0.13 -7.11
CA LEU A 181 11.19 0.83 -7.45
C LEU A 181 11.46 0.81 -8.96
N LEU A 182 11.24 -0.33 -9.62
CA LEU A 182 11.39 -0.47 -11.07
C LEU A 182 10.38 0.41 -11.81
N SER A 183 9.12 0.42 -11.39
CA SER A 183 8.09 1.29 -11.95
C SER A 183 8.47 2.77 -11.81
N LEU A 184 8.91 3.22 -10.64
CA LEU A 184 9.36 4.58 -10.39
C LEU A 184 10.63 4.98 -11.18
N SER A 185 11.46 4.00 -11.59
CA SER A 185 12.65 4.25 -12.41
C SER A 185 12.35 4.52 -13.89
N LYS A 186 11.16 4.12 -14.36
CA LYS A 186 10.80 4.15 -15.78
C LYS A 186 9.57 4.99 -16.09
N LEU A 187 8.77 5.36 -15.08
CA LEU A 187 7.51 6.05 -15.28
C LEU A 187 7.74 7.40 -15.99
N ARG A 188 7.02 7.65 -17.09
CA ARG A 188 7.10 8.88 -17.91
C ARG A 188 8.42 9.02 -18.68
N GLY A 189 9.10 7.91 -18.95
CA GLY A 189 10.36 7.90 -19.69
C GLY A 189 11.55 8.50 -18.94
N ALA A 190 11.39 8.77 -17.64
CA ALA A 190 12.43 9.31 -16.77
C ALA A 190 12.35 8.70 -15.37
N GLN A 191 13.40 8.89 -14.58
CA GLN A 191 13.40 8.53 -13.18
C GLN A 191 12.51 9.50 -12.37
N SER A 192 11.59 8.97 -11.56
CA SER A 192 10.85 9.77 -10.59
C SER A 192 11.81 10.39 -9.57
N PHE A 193 11.59 11.65 -9.20
CA PHE A 193 12.36 12.30 -8.14
C PHE A 193 12.14 11.67 -6.75
N LEU A 194 11.10 10.86 -6.59
CA LEU A 194 10.79 10.11 -5.38
C LEU A 194 11.62 8.82 -5.25
N LEU A 195 12.20 8.33 -6.35
CA LEU A 195 12.96 7.08 -6.37
C LEU A 195 14.17 7.10 -5.42
N PRO A 196 15.02 8.14 -5.39
CA PRO A 196 16.19 8.16 -4.51
C PRO A 196 15.84 8.03 -3.02
N ASP A 197 14.75 8.67 -2.58
CA ASP A 197 14.30 8.59 -1.18
C ASP A 197 13.80 7.18 -0.84
N LEU A 198 12.93 6.60 -1.67
CA LEU A 198 12.44 5.24 -1.42
C LEU A 198 13.57 4.21 -1.46
N LEU A 199 14.51 4.34 -2.41
CA LEU A 199 15.67 3.46 -2.49
C LEU A 199 16.57 3.58 -1.26
N GLY A 200 16.76 4.80 -0.75
CA GLY A 200 17.50 5.06 0.49
C GLY A 200 16.88 4.33 1.68
N ARG A 201 15.56 4.43 1.85
CA ARG A 201 14.82 3.74 2.91
C ARG A 201 14.80 2.22 2.74
N ALA A 202 14.78 1.74 1.51
CA ALA A 202 14.70 0.32 1.17
C ALA A 202 16.03 -0.43 1.27
N LYS A 203 17.16 0.29 1.26
CA LYS A 203 18.51 -0.29 1.11
C LYS A 203 18.78 -1.43 2.09
N ASP A 204 18.56 -1.19 3.38
CA ASP A 204 18.86 -2.17 4.42
C ASP A 204 17.91 -3.37 4.30
N PHE A 205 16.62 -3.11 4.09
CA PHE A 205 15.63 -4.18 3.94
C PHE A 205 15.91 -5.08 2.74
N LEU A 206 16.33 -4.52 1.60
CA LEU A 206 16.63 -5.29 0.39
C LEU A 206 17.93 -6.10 0.53
N THR A 207 18.95 -5.52 1.16
CA THR A 207 20.28 -6.14 1.33
C THR A 207 20.36 -7.14 2.49
N LEU A 208 19.43 -7.08 3.44
CA LEU A 208 19.28 -8.08 4.50
C LEU A 208 18.79 -9.40 3.91
N ASP A 209 19.67 -10.18 3.29
CA ASP A 209 19.52 -11.63 3.29
C ASP A 209 19.82 -12.07 4.71
N ARG A 210 18.78 -12.31 5.52
CA ARG A 210 18.97 -12.91 6.84
C ARG A 210 19.55 -14.28 6.63
N SER A 211 20.88 -14.35 6.63
CA SER A 211 21.63 -15.57 6.87
C SER A 211 21.06 -16.15 8.15
N VAL A 212 20.35 -17.28 8.01
CA VAL A 212 20.05 -18.16 9.12
C VAL A 212 21.40 -18.42 9.79
N SER A 213 21.67 -17.71 10.88
CA SER A 213 22.91 -17.92 11.61
C SER A 213 22.88 -19.34 12.08
N ARG A 214 23.79 -20.12 11.50
CA ARG A 214 24.16 -21.49 11.82
C ARG A 214 24.80 -21.50 13.21
N ALA A 215 24.04 -21.09 14.22
CA ALA A 215 24.42 -21.01 15.62
C ALA A 215 23.59 -21.99 16.44
N LEU A 216 23.36 -23.20 15.91
CA LEU A 216 22.90 -24.37 16.65
C LEU A 216 23.51 -25.65 16.05
N THR A 217 24.78 -25.63 15.67
CA THR A 217 25.57 -26.86 15.46
C THR A 217 27.03 -26.61 15.87
N SER A 218 27.27 -26.30 17.14
CA SER A 218 28.54 -26.63 17.76
C SER A 218 28.22 -27.60 18.89
N SER A 219 28.21 -28.89 18.55
CA SER A 219 28.31 -29.96 19.53
C SER A 219 29.62 -29.75 20.30
N PRO A 220 29.66 -29.84 21.64
CA PRO A 220 30.93 -29.85 22.34
C PRO A 220 31.54 -31.24 22.15
N GLU A 221 32.38 -31.40 21.14
CA GLU A 221 33.50 -32.33 21.24
C GLU A 221 34.67 -31.55 21.80
N GLU A 222 34.98 -31.76 23.08
CA GLU A 222 36.36 -31.64 23.53
C GLU A 222 36.66 -32.76 24.53
N ASN A 223 37.64 -33.54 24.13
CA ASN A 223 38.10 -34.78 24.69
C ASN A 223 39.59 -34.58 24.98
N VAL A 224 40.01 -34.31 26.22
CA VAL A 224 41.43 -34.42 26.66
C VAL A 224 41.45 -34.71 28.17
N ARG A 225 41.63 -35.98 28.57
CA ARG A 225 42.88 -36.67 29.00
C ARG A 225 43.34 -36.40 30.44
N ASP A 226 43.57 -37.52 31.13
CA ASP A 226 44.66 -37.88 32.04
C ASP A 226 45.50 -36.77 32.70
N GLU A 227 45.66 -36.87 34.02
CA GLU A 227 46.97 -37.09 34.70
C GLU A 227 46.79 -37.29 36.24
N PRO A 228 47.82 -37.80 36.96
CA PRO A 228 47.67 -38.73 38.08
C PRO A 228 47.81 -38.11 39.48
N GLY A 229 47.40 -38.86 40.50
CA GLY A 229 47.61 -38.56 41.93
C GLY A 229 46.78 -39.43 42.84
#